data_AF-A0A1C6QT58-F1
#
_entry.id   AF-A0A1C6QT58-F1
#
_cell.length_a   1.000
_cell.length_b   1.000
_cell.length_c   1.000
_cell.angle_alpha   90.00
_cell.angle_beta   90.00
_cell.angle_gamma   90.00
#
_symmetry.space_group_name_H-M   'P 1'
#
loop_
_entity.id
_entity.type
_entity.pdbx_description
1 polymer ?
#
loop_
_entity_poly.entity_id
_entity_poly.type
_entity_poly.pdbx_seq_one_letter_code
_entity_poly.pdbx_strand_id
1 'polypeptide(L)'
;MGYGVRHEYGAHGEQAERGYGLLVAATPPGRHPAVDATEALPALAATPPSVLLGTQTGSVVQLADPGDPNTVLSHLRTAAAHDGPLLVYLAGQLMLDSREHLPHLALTRSTPRSVRYTGLPWHWLSVELGRRPPGLTAVIADLAADETMWQRRAQHHLANGLVLYGSLTAPRARRLTSAPEYSRALAAVLRVSRARPPLDELHQLTLHHAGFGFGDAERMLLATASSPAAPGAGYVPVAGPGTAPVPGAAPGPSAAPPGPAPATVTPLLPAPGAPTVPPRPSSPPPGPRAAPPAGQAAGGPRARPPVPADGKPADGQPAAPARPAAAPAPAPAGTEAPLPDMDTKVPADVPAGVHEAIYRAALEGRHGEAATMAAQWETAALRASGPHSSEAVHWVEVRADLAHRAGDAGRACTLWLQAASVRLQRGQATDAPEVFGAVDRAHHCWHQVTDPAQAYPLGVQLAELRELAPGHRPGAVRDVRERLASLTAAPGEQAAAG
;
A
#
# COMPACT_ATOMS: atom_id res chain seq x y z
N MET A 1 9.88 -41.25 -53.08
CA MET A 1 10.16 -41.68 -51.69
C MET A 1 10.72 -40.49 -50.94
N GLY A 2 9.86 -39.74 -50.25
CA GLY A 2 10.26 -38.60 -49.43
C GLY A 2 10.43 -39.04 -47.98
N TYR A 3 11.62 -38.85 -47.42
CA TYR A 3 11.88 -39.11 -46.01
C TYR A 3 11.35 -37.94 -45.18
N GLY A 4 10.26 -38.19 -44.44
CA GLY A 4 9.72 -37.26 -43.45
C GLY A 4 10.60 -37.25 -42.20
N VAL A 5 11.21 -36.11 -41.92
CA VAL A 5 11.80 -35.81 -40.62
C VAL A 5 10.64 -35.52 -39.66
N ARG A 6 10.38 -36.46 -38.75
CA ARG A 6 9.51 -36.24 -37.60
C ARG A 6 10.19 -35.20 -36.70
N HIS A 7 9.65 -33.99 -36.67
CA HIS A 7 9.91 -33.06 -35.59
C HIS A 7 9.24 -33.60 -34.32
N GLU A 8 10.01 -34.35 -33.51
CA GLU A 8 9.75 -34.46 -32.08
C GLU A 8 10.07 -33.11 -31.45
N TYR A 9 9.09 -32.20 -31.42
CA TYR A 9 9.13 -31.05 -30.52
C TYR A 9 8.95 -31.59 -29.10
N GLY A 10 10.06 -31.67 -28.37
CA GLY A 10 10.08 -31.94 -26.94
C GLY A 10 9.16 -30.97 -26.20
N ALA A 11 8.25 -31.55 -25.43
CA ALA A 11 7.27 -30.88 -24.58
C ALA A 11 7.92 -30.20 -23.34
N HIS A 12 8.85 -29.28 -23.57
CA HIS A 12 9.53 -28.53 -22.51
C HIS A 12 9.46 -27.00 -22.68
N GLY A 13 8.56 -26.49 -23.53
CA GLY A 13 8.48 -25.07 -23.86
C GLY A 13 7.24 -24.29 -23.39
N GLU A 14 6.31 -24.88 -22.64
CA GLU A 14 4.96 -24.28 -22.47
C GLU A 14 4.35 -24.34 -21.06
N GLN A 15 5.17 -24.46 -20.01
CA GLN A 15 4.74 -24.02 -18.68
C GLN A 15 5.01 -22.51 -18.56
N ALA A 16 4.23 -21.70 -19.26
CA ALA A 16 4.07 -20.31 -18.86
C ALA A 16 3.57 -20.33 -17.40
N GLU A 17 4.43 -19.94 -16.45
CA GLU A 17 4.24 -20.19 -15.02
C GLU A 17 2.83 -19.79 -14.57
N ARG A 18 2.04 -20.79 -14.14
CA ARG A 18 0.69 -20.59 -13.61
C ARG A 18 0.79 -19.76 -12.34
N GLY A 19 0.17 -18.58 -12.35
CA GLY A 19 0.09 -17.74 -11.17
C GLY A 19 -0.91 -18.28 -10.14
N TYR A 20 -0.69 -17.96 -8.88
CA TYR A 20 -1.64 -18.25 -7.81
C TYR A 20 -1.98 -16.98 -7.04
N GLY A 21 -3.27 -16.78 -6.76
CA GLY A 21 -3.81 -15.66 -6.00
C GLY A 21 -4.48 -16.14 -4.72
N LEU A 22 -4.16 -15.52 -3.60
CA LEU A 22 -4.87 -15.72 -2.34
C LEU A 22 -5.38 -14.36 -1.85
N LEU A 23 -6.70 -14.15 -1.88
CA LEU A 23 -7.34 -12.94 -1.38
C LEU A 23 -7.96 -13.24 -0.01
N VAL A 24 -7.46 -12.60 1.05
CA VAL A 24 -7.97 -12.75 2.40
C VAL A 24 -8.51 -11.40 2.86
N ALA A 25 -9.80 -11.35 3.19
CA ALA A 25 -10.40 -10.18 3.82
C ALA A 25 -11.10 -10.61 5.10
N ALA A 26 -10.76 -9.97 6.21
CA ALA A 26 -11.32 -10.29 7.51
C ALA A 26 -11.77 -9.04 8.25
N THR A 27 -13.05 -8.98 8.58
CA THR A 27 -13.66 -7.93 9.38
C THR A 27 -13.91 -8.47 10.79
N PRO A 28 -13.21 -7.97 11.83
CA PRO A 28 -13.42 -8.44 13.19
C PRO A 28 -14.80 -8.06 13.73
N PRO A 29 -15.32 -8.80 14.73
CA PRO A 29 -16.65 -8.60 15.26
C PRO A 29 -16.75 -7.29 16.04
N GLY A 30 -17.75 -6.47 15.73
CA GLY A 30 -18.03 -5.22 16.44
C GLY A 30 -19.19 -4.46 15.80
N ARG A 31 -19.84 -3.58 16.56
CA ARG A 31 -20.89 -2.68 16.00
C ARG A 31 -20.33 -1.72 14.94
N HIS A 32 -19.05 -1.37 15.05
CA HIS A 32 -18.33 -0.50 14.14
C HIS A 32 -16.91 -1.07 13.98
N PRO A 33 -16.72 -2.06 13.10
CA PRO A 33 -15.37 -2.56 12.80
C PRO A 33 -14.51 -1.42 12.25
N ALA A 34 -13.19 -1.49 12.44
CA ALA A 34 -12.29 -0.43 11.99
C ALA A 34 -12.31 -0.26 10.46
N VAL A 35 -12.48 -1.36 9.73
CA VAL A 35 -12.55 -1.41 8.27
C VAL A 35 -13.57 -2.47 7.83
N ASP A 36 -14.35 -2.19 6.79
CA ASP A 36 -15.16 -3.20 6.10
C ASP A 36 -14.34 -3.91 5.02
N ALA A 37 -13.54 -4.89 5.42
CA ALA A 37 -12.54 -5.50 4.56
C ALA A 37 -13.14 -6.29 3.38
N THR A 38 -14.31 -6.90 3.56
CA THR A 38 -14.92 -7.78 2.55
C THR A 38 -15.56 -7.01 1.41
N GLU A 39 -15.82 -5.70 1.57
CA GLU A 39 -16.38 -4.83 0.52
C GLU A 39 -15.54 -4.84 -0.76
N ALA A 40 -14.21 -4.97 -0.65
CA ALA A 40 -13.31 -4.96 -1.79
C ALA A 40 -13.24 -6.29 -2.56
N LEU A 41 -13.62 -7.42 -1.94
CA LEU A 41 -13.47 -8.74 -2.55
C LEU A 41 -14.25 -8.89 -3.87
N PRO A 42 -15.54 -8.50 -3.98
CA PRO A 42 -16.28 -8.62 -5.24
C PRO A 42 -15.65 -7.82 -6.38
N ALA A 43 -15.10 -6.63 -6.08
CA ALA A 43 -14.49 -5.78 -7.08
C ALA A 43 -13.18 -6.38 -7.62
N LEU A 44 -12.36 -6.97 -6.75
CA LEU A 44 -11.12 -7.68 -7.11
C LEU A 44 -11.41 -9.03 -7.79
N ALA A 45 -12.45 -9.74 -7.35
CA ALA A 45 -12.90 -10.99 -7.96
C ALA A 45 -13.41 -10.82 -9.39
N ALA A 46 -13.97 -9.64 -9.70
CA ALA A 46 -14.41 -9.29 -11.05
C ALA A 46 -13.24 -8.98 -12.00
N THR A 47 -12.02 -8.79 -11.48
CA THR A 47 -10.82 -8.56 -12.30
C THR A 47 -10.39 -9.86 -12.97
N PRO A 48 -10.09 -9.86 -14.29
CA PRO A 48 -9.55 -11.05 -14.95
C PRO A 48 -8.30 -11.56 -14.23
N PRO A 49 -8.16 -12.89 -14.01
CA PRO A 49 -6.98 -13.45 -13.34
C PRO A 49 -5.67 -13.05 -13.98
N SER A 50 -5.65 -12.81 -15.30
CA SER A 50 -4.46 -12.36 -16.02
C SER A 50 -4.02 -10.94 -15.66
N VAL A 51 -4.96 -10.06 -15.33
CA VAL A 51 -4.67 -8.69 -14.89
C VAL A 51 -4.40 -8.65 -13.39
N LEU A 52 -5.11 -9.46 -12.60
CA LEU A 52 -4.89 -9.55 -11.15
C LEU A 52 -3.52 -10.17 -10.82
N LEU A 53 -3.18 -11.29 -11.46
CA LEU A 53 -1.95 -12.04 -11.19
C LEU A 53 -0.79 -11.62 -12.10
N GLY A 54 -1.05 -11.00 -13.25
CA GLY A 54 -0.02 -10.64 -14.22
C GLY A 54 0.53 -11.84 -14.99
N THR A 55 -0.14 -12.99 -14.89
CA THR A 55 0.22 -14.24 -15.57
C THR A 55 -0.88 -14.63 -16.54
N GLN A 56 -0.55 -15.24 -17.67
CA GLN A 56 -1.57 -15.62 -18.67
C GLN A 56 -2.56 -16.67 -18.16
N THR A 57 -2.12 -17.51 -17.21
CA THR A 57 -2.96 -18.50 -16.54
C THR A 57 -2.75 -18.44 -15.04
N GLY A 58 -3.78 -18.73 -14.26
CA GLY A 58 -3.66 -18.79 -12.81
C GLY A 58 -4.97 -19.09 -12.09
N SER A 59 -4.87 -19.39 -10.80
CA SER A 59 -6.01 -19.68 -9.93
C SER A 59 -6.08 -18.69 -8.79
N VAL A 60 -7.28 -18.24 -8.43
CA VAL A 60 -7.50 -17.27 -7.36
C VAL A 60 -8.43 -17.89 -6.33
N VAL A 61 -8.00 -17.93 -5.07
CA VAL A 61 -8.79 -18.38 -3.92
C VAL A 61 -9.14 -17.19 -3.06
N GLN A 62 -10.39 -17.11 -2.64
CA GLN A 62 -10.92 -16.04 -1.80
C GLN A 62 -11.33 -16.59 -0.44
N LEU A 63 -10.86 -15.94 0.62
CA LEU A 63 -11.25 -16.18 2.00
C LEU A 63 -11.91 -14.91 2.52
N ALA A 64 -13.24 -14.87 2.46
CA ALA A 64 -14.05 -13.82 3.06
C ALA A 64 -14.37 -14.21 4.51
N ASP A 65 -14.02 -13.33 5.45
CA ASP A 65 -14.29 -13.47 6.89
C ASP A 65 -13.91 -14.84 7.48
N PRO A 66 -12.64 -15.28 7.32
CA PRO A 66 -12.21 -16.51 7.96
C PRO A 66 -12.24 -16.36 9.49
N GLY A 67 -12.84 -17.34 10.18
CA GLY A 67 -12.95 -17.34 11.64
C GLY A 67 -11.88 -18.13 12.40
N ASP A 68 -11.03 -18.89 11.69
CA ASP A 68 -9.97 -19.73 12.27
C ASP A 68 -8.62 -19.45 11.59
N PRO A 69 -7.57 -19.08 12.36
CA PRO A 69 -6.25 -18.83 11.79
C PRO A 69 -5.62 -20.05 11.13
N ASN A 70 -5.96 -21.28 11.54
CA ASN A 70 -5.42 -22.49 10.92
C ASN A 70 -5.94 -22.71 9.50
N THR A 71 -7.18 -22.31 9.23
CA THR A 71 -7.76 -22.33 7.88
C THR A 71 -6.96 -21.39 6.98
N VAL A 72 -6.73 -20.15 7.42
CA VAL A 72 -5.94 -19.17 6.65
C VAL A 72 -4.52 -19.67 6.44
N LEU A 73 -3.87 -20.23 7.47
CA LEU A 73 -2.53 -20.79 7.37
C LEU A 73 -2.45 -21.99 6.42
N SER A 74 -3.47 -22.84 6.39
CA SER A 74 -3.52 -23.99 5.47
C SER A 74 -3.64 -23.54 4.01
N HIS A 75 -4.47 -22.53 3.74
CA HIS A 75 -4.55 -21.90 2.43
C HIS A 75 -3.26 -21.15 2.06
N LEU A 76 -2.62 -20.48 3.02
CA LEU A 76 -1.34 -19.81 2.82
C LEU A 76 -0.23 -20.80 2.46
N ARG A 77 -0.14 -21.93 3.16
CA ARG A 77 0.80 -23.03 2.85
C ARG A 77 0.55 -23.62 1.47
N THR A 78 -0.71 -23.81 1.12
CA THR A 78 -1.10 -24.32 -0.19
C THR A 78 -0.68 -23.33 -1.28
N ALA A 79 -0.94 -22.02 -1.07
CA ALA A 79 -0.49 -20.96 -1.96
C ALA A 79 1.04 -20.91 -2.06
N ALA A 80 1.73 -21.03 -0.92
CA ALA A 80 3.18 -20.96 -0.84
C ALA A 80 3.90 -22.18 -1.44
N ALA A 81 3.21 -23.30 -1.66
CA ALA A 81 3.73 -24.48 -2.33
C ALA A 81 3.68 -24.40 -3.88
N HIS A 82 3.05 -23.38 -4.46
CA HIS A 82 2.95 -23.23 -5.92
C HIS A 82 4.26 -22.72 -6.53
N ASP A 83 4.83 -23.35 -7.54
CA ASP A 83 6.16 -22.95 -8.06
C ASP A 83 6.17 -21.59 -8.77
N GLY A 84 5.03 -21.12 -9.30
CA GLY A 84 4.91 -19.87 -10.07
C GLY A 84 4.64 -18.60 -9.26
N PRO A 85 4.36 -17.46 -9.92
CA PRO A 85 4.09 -16.18 -9.26
C PRO A 85 2.92 -16.25 -8.27
N LEU A 86 3.13 -15.78 -7.05
CA LEU A 86 2.15 -15.74 -5.97
C LEU A 86 1.79 -14.29 -5.62
N LEU A 87 0.50 -13.97 -5.69
CA LEU A 87 -0.05 -12.74 -5.16
C LEU A 87 -0.91 -13.04 -3.93
N VAL A 88 -0.56 -12.45 -2.79
CA VAL A 88 -1.37 -12.49 -1.58
C VAL A 88 -1.97 -11.11 -1.36
N TYR A 89 -3.28 -11.01 -1.27
CA TYR A 89 -3.98 -9.80 -0.88
C TYR A 89 -4.54 -9.98 0.54
N LEU A 90 -4.33 -8.98 1.39
CA LEU A 90 -4.76 -8.97 2.79
C LEU A 90 -5.56 -7.69 3.07
N ALA A 91 -6.80 -7.82 3.52
CA ALA A 91 -7.56 -6.69 4.04
C ALA A 91 -8.11 -7.01 5.42
N GLY A 92 -8.05 -6.05 6.34
CA GLY A 92 -8.57 -6.24 7.70
C GLY A 92 -7.89 -5.37 8.74
N GLN A 93 -8.10 -5.72 10.01
CA GLN A 93 -7.55 -4.97 11.13
C GLN A 93 -6.29 -5.65 11.70
N LEU A 94 -5.23 -4.88 11.93
CA LEU A 94 -4.08 -5.30 12.73
C LEU A 94 -4.27 -4.92 14.20
N MET A 95 -4.02 -5.89 15.09
CA MET A 95 -4.01 -5.70 16.54
C MET A 95 -2.73 -6.28 17.13
N LEU A 96 -2.29 -5.75 18.27
CA LEU A 96 -1.19 -6.35 19.03
C LEU A 96 -1.70 -7.40 20.02
N ASP A 97 -0.95 -8.48 20.17
CA ASP A 97 -1.16 -9.41 21.29
C ASP A 97 -0.87 -8.70 22.62
N SER A 98 -1.80 -8.84 23.57
CA SER A 98 -1.66 -8.41 24.97
C SER A 98 -0.38 -8.88 25.68
N ARG A 99 0.21 -10.03 25.30
CA ARG A 99 1.36 -10.61 25.99
C ARG A 99 2.68 -10.31 25.28
N GLU A 100 2.82 -10.79 24.05
CA GLU A 100 4.07 -10.68 23.28
C GLU A 100 4.14 -9.40 22.46
N HIS A 101 3.07 -8.59 22.41
CA HIS A 101 2.97 -7.37 21.62
C HIS A 101 3.31 -7.58 20.13
N LEU A 102 3.06 -8.77 19.61
CA LEU A 102 3.27 -9.10 18.20
C LEU A 102 2.02 -8.74 17.37
N PRO A 103 2.20 -8.22 16.13
CA PRO A 103 1.10 -7.91 15.25
C PRO A 103 0.37 -9.18 14.78
N HIS A 104 -0.95 -9.13 14.85
CA HIS A 104 -1.86 -10.17 14.36
C HIS A 104 -2.92 -9.53 13.46
N LEU A 105 -3.20 -10.17 12.33
CA LEU A 105 -4.38 -9.86 11.52
C LEU A 105 -5.62 -10.43 12.22
N ALA A 106 -6.50 -9.53 12.65
CA ALA A 106 -7.74 -9.87 13.33
C ALA A 106 -8.70 -10.57 12.37
N LEU A 107 -9.20 -11.72 12.80
CA LEU A 107 -10.16 -12.53 12.08
C LEU A 107 -11.59 -12.25 12.59
N THR A 108 -12.60 -12.88 12.00
CA THR A 108 -14.04 -12.63 12.29
C THR A 108 -14.46 -12.96 13.72
N ARG A 109 -13.61 -13.63 14.50
CA ARG A 109 -13.80 -13.91 15.94
C ARG A 109 -12.79 -13.21 16.85
N SER A 110 -11.92 -12.38 16.28
CA SER A 110 -10.82 -11.75 17.01
C SER A 110 -11.26 -10.49 17.73
N THR A 111 -10.95 -10.44 19.02
CA THR A 111 -11.08 -9.23 19.84
C THR A 111 -9.70 -8.86 20.38
N PRO A 112 -9.48 -7.63 20.88
CA PRO A 112 -8.20 -7.26 21.48
C PRO A 112 -7.72 -8.22 22.58
N ARG A 113 -8.63 -8.92 23.26
CA ARG A 113 -8.29 -9.92 24.31
C ARG A 113 -8.03 -11.33 23.77
N SER A 114 -8.60 -11.68 22.62
CA SER A 114 -8.54 -13.04 22.06
C SER A 114 -7.66 -13.15 20.81
N VAL A 115 -7.13 -12.03 20.29
CA VAL A 115 -6.41 -11.99 19.01
C VAL A 115 -5.18 -12.90 18.99
N ARG A 116 -4.54 -13.13 20.14
CA ARG A 116 -3.44 -14.10 20.28
C ARG A 116 -3.79 -15.53 19.84
N TYR A 117 -5.05 -15.94 20.05
CA TYR A 117 -5.51 -17.30 19.79
C TYR A 117 -6.39 -17.41 18.54
N THR A 118 -6.95 -16.29 18.10
CA THR A 118 -7.97 -16.25 17.03
C THR A 118 -7.55 -15.43 15.82
N GLY A 119 -6.56 -14.54 15.97
CA GLY A 119 -5.98 -13.77 14.88
C GLY A 119 -4.86 -14.56 14.19
N LEU A 120 -4.55 -14.19 12.95
CA LEU A 120 -3.40 -14.73 12.24
C LEU A 120 -2.14 -13.95 12.64
N PRO A 121 -1.12 -14.58 13.27
CA PRO A 121 0.12 -13.89 13.60
C PRO A 121 0.85 -13.42 12.34
N TRP A 122 1.22 -12.14 12.27
CA TRP A 122 1.85 -11.57 11.07
C TRP A 122 3.17 -12.26 10.72
N HIS A 123 3.95 -12.64 11.74
CA HIS A 123 5.22 -13.33 11.53
C HIS A 123 5.06 -14.71 10.88
N TRP A 124 3.91 -15.39 10.99
CA TRP A 124 3.66 -16.63 10.25
C TRP A 124 3.57 -16.36 8.75
N LEU A 125 3.01 -15.22 8.35
CA LEU A 125 2.96 -14.82 6.96
C LEU A 125 4.36 -14.58 6.40
N SER A 126 5.21 -13.84 7.14
CA SER A 126 6.61 -13.65 6.78
C SER A 126 7.38 -14.97 6.67
N VAL A 127 7.21 -15.88 7.63
CA VAL A 127 7.92 -17.18 7.63
C VAL A 127 7.45 -18.10 6.50
N GLU A 128 6.15 -18.17 6.23
CA GLU A 128 5.62 -19.08 5.21
C GLU A 128 5.95 -18.58 3.79
N LEU A 129 5.82 -17.28 3.54
CA LEU A 129 6.14 -16.69 2.24
C LEU A 129 7.64 -16.52 2.01
N GLY A 130 8.43 -16.28 3.07
CA GLY A 130 9.89 -16.14 2.99
C GLY A 130 10.63 -17.43 2.60
N ARG A 131 9.95 -18.58 2.57
CA ARG A 131 10.50 -19.85 2.05
C ARG A 131 10.57 -19.91 0.53
N ARG A 132 9.84 -19.01 -0.15
CA ARG A 132 9.77 -18.98 -1.61
C ARG A 132 10.95 -18.21 -2.20
N PRO A 133 11.33 -18.47 -3.46
CA PRO A 133 12.33 -17.66 -4.14
C PRO A 133 11.94 -16.17 -4.14
N PRO A 134 12.91 -15.25 -3.92
CA PRO A 134 12.64 -13.82 -3.97
C PRO A 134 12.15 -13.42 -5.38
N GLY A 135 11.31 -12.39 -5.46
CA GLY A 135 10.73 -11.88 -6.71
C GLY A 135 9.49 -12.62 -7.22
N LEU A 136 9.19 -13.83 -6.73
CA LEU A 136 8.01 -14.59 -7.14
C LEU A 136 6.79 -14.40 -6.23
N THR A 137 6.92 -13.64 -5.15
CA THR A 137 5.84 -13.46 -4.17
C THR A 137 5.64 -12.00 -3.87
N ALA A 138 4.40 -11.52 -3.99
CA ALA A 138 4.02 -10.17 -3.63
C ALA A 138 2.83 -10.19 -2.68
N VAL A 139 2.87 -9.31 -1.68
CA VAL A 139 1.81 -9.10 -0.71
C VAL A 139 1.26 -7.70 -0.90
N ILE A 140 -0.04 -7.59 -1.13
CA ILE A 140 -0.76 -6.32 -1.16
C ILE A 140 -1.67 -6.25 0.07
N ALA A 141 -1.59 -5.17 0.85
CA ALA A 141 -2.29 -5.07 2.12
C ALA A 141 -3.08 -3.76 2.29
N ASP A 142 -4.34 -3.85 2.69
CA ASP A 142 -5.17 -2.71 3.08
C ASP A 142 -5.63 -2.91 4.53
N LEU A 143 -4.88 -2.31 5.44
CA LEU A 143 -4.94 -2.61 6.85
C LEU A 143 -5.44 -1.40 7.64
N ALA A 144 -6.22 -1.67 8.69
CA ALA A 144 -6.53 -0.69 9.73
C ALA A 144 -5.82 -1.09 11.03
N ALA A 145 -5.18 -0.15 11.71
CA ALA A 145 -4.57 -0.38 13.02
C ALA A 145 -5.60 -0.21 14.14
N ASP A 146 -5.53 -1.01 15.19
CA ASP A 146 -6.09 -0.61 16.48
C ASP A 146 -5.22 0.46 17.18
N GLU A 147 -5.72 1.05 18.26
CA GLU A 147 -5.01 2.10 19.02
C GLU A 147 -3.61 1.67 19.44
N THR A 148 -3.47 0.44 19.94
CA THR A 148 -2.17 -0.04 20.43
C THR A 148 -1.18 -0.30 19.31
N MET A 149 -1.63 -0.89 18.20
CA MET A 149 -0.80 -1.12 17.02
C MET A 149 -0.39 0.20 16.36
N TRP A 150 -1.29 1.17 16.27
CA TRP A 150 -0.98 2.46 15.67
C TRP A 150 0.10 3.22 16.45
N GLN A 151 -0.02 3.30 17.77
CA GLN A 151 0.96 3.97 18.62
C GLN A 151 2.35 3.33 18.52
N ARG A 152 2.41 2.01 18.35
CA ARG A 152 3.68 1.25 18.27
C ARG A 152 4.10 0.90 16.83
N ARG A 153 3.44 1.45 15.81
CA ARG A 153 3.66 1.07 14.40
C ARG A 153 5.12 1.14 13.95
N ALA A 154 5.87 2.14 14.41
CA ALA A 154 7.29 2.31 14.09
C ALA A 154 8.20 1.20 14.67
N GLN A 155 7.73 0.46 15.67
CA GLN A 155 8.48 -0.61 16.34
C GLN A 155 8.34 -1.96 15.60
N HIS A 156 7.41 -2.06 14.64
CA HIS A 156 7.08 -3.31 13.96
C HIS A 156 7.43 -3.25 12.47
N HIS A 157 8.40 -4.04 12.04
CA HIS A 157 8.73 -4.23 10.63
C HIS A 157 7.76 -5.23 9.97
N LEU A 158 6.66 -4.73 9.41
CA LEU A 158 5.66 -5.55 8.71
C LEU A 158 6.19 -6.15 7.40
N ALA A 159 7.13 -5.47 6.76
CA ALA A 159 7.76 -5.86 5.50
C ALA A 159 8.81 -6.97 5.62
N ASN A 160 9.10 -7.49 6.82
CA ASN A 160 10.28 -8.33 7.10
C ASN A 160 10.42 -9.53 6.12
N GLY A 161 11.28 -9.37 5.10
CA GLY A 161 11.52 -10.37 4.04
C GLY A 161 10.42 -10.50 2.97
N LEU A 162 9.41 -9.64 2.99
CA LEU A 162 8.26 -9.66 2.08
C LEU A 162 8.35 -8.50 1.09
N VAL A 163 7.89 -8.74 -0.14
CA VAL A 163 7.54 -7.64 -1.06
C VAL A 163 6.14 -7.17 -0.68
N LEU A 164 6.05 -6.09 0.09
CA LEU A 164 4.79 -5.62 0.70
C LEU A 164 4.42 -4.23 0.18
N TYR A 165 3.25 -4.13 -0.43
CA TYR A 165 2.64 -2.88 -0.89
C TYR A 165 1.28 -2.66 -0.23
N GLY A 166 0.90 -1.42 0.06
CA GLY A 166 -0.37 -1.18 0.73
C GLY A 166 -0.47 0.08 1.56
N SER A 167 -1.48 0.09 2.43
CA SER A 167 -1.65 1.13 3.43
C SER A 167 -2.05 0.56 4.78
N LEU A 168 -1.61 1.23 5.83
CA LEU A 168 -2.06 1.03 7.20
C LEU A 168 -2.73 2.32 7.67
N THR A 169 -4.03 2.28 7.94
CA THR A 169 -4.82 3.43 8.39
C THR A 169 -4.91 3.45 9.91
N ALA A 170 -4.87 4.64 10.50
CA ALA A 170 -5.02 4.90 11.93
C ALA A 170 -6.42 4.53 12.42
N PRO A 171 -6.57 4.17 13.70
CA PRO A 171 -7.87 4.01 14.32
C PRO A 171 -8.62 5.35 14.30
N ARG A 172 -9.87 5.34 13.83
CA ARG A 172 -10.70 6.54 13.81
C ARG A 172 -11.27 6.84 15.19
N ALA A 173 -11.18 8.12 15.60
CA ALA A 173 -11.75 8.62 16.85
C ALA A 173 -13.29 8.53 16.90
N ARG A 174 -13.95 8.49 15.73
CA ARG A 174 -15.41 8.28 15.61
C ARG A 174 -15.70 6.80 15.39
N ARG A 175 -16.78 6.31 16.03
CA ARG A 175 -17.32 4.94 15.84
C ARG A 175 -17.94 4.76 14.46
N LEU A 176 -17.14 4.92 13.42
CA LEU A 176 -17.52 4.77 12.02
C LEU A 176 -16.62 3.73 11.39
N THR A 177 -17.22 2.82 10.66
CA THR A 177 -16.49 1.84 9.85
C THR A 177 -15.83 2.55 8.69
N SER A 178 -14.51 2.36 8.52
CA SER A 178 -13.82 2.89 7.34
C SER A 178 -14.03 1.99 6.14
N ALA A 179 -14.13 2.60 4.96
CA ALA A 179 -14.07 1.85 3.71
C ALA A 179 -12.61 1.43 3.42
N PRO A 180 -12.39 0.30 2.72
CA PRO A 180 -11.07 -0.12 2.25
C PRO A 180 -10.66 0.72 1.02
N GLU A 181 -10.24 1.96 1.26
CA GLU A 181 -9.95 2.96 0.22
C GLU A 181 -8.85 2.51 -0.73
N TYR A 182 -7.77 1.91 -0.21
CA TYR A 182 -6.68 1.39 -1.03
C TYR A 182 -7.17 0.27 -1.95
N SER A 183 -7.96 -0.65 -1.40
CA SER A 183 -8.46 -1.80 -2.16
C SER A 183 -9.49 -1.41 -3.22
N ARG A 184 -10.33 -0.42 -2.95
CA ARG A 184 -11.26 0.14 -3.93
C ARG A 184 -10.49 0.78 -5.09
N ALA A 185 -9.45 1.57 -4.78
CA ALA A 185 -8.60 2.18 -5.79
C ALA A 185 -7.83 1.14 -6.60
N LEU A 186 -7.28 0.11 -5.94
CA LEU A 186 -6.58 -0.99 -6.61
C LEU A 186 -7.49 -1.70 -7.61
N ALA A 187 -8.71 -2.03 -7.20
CA ALA A 187 -9.69 -2.66 -8.08
C ALA A 187 -10.07 -1.75 -9.27
N ALA A 188 -10.17 -0.44 -9.06
CA ALA A 188 -10.46 0.53 -10.12
C ALA A 188 -9.31 0.61 -11.15
N VAL A 189 -8.05 0.72 -10.68
CA VAL A 189 -6.87 0.74 -11.55
C VAL A 189 -6.76 -0.56 -12.34
N LEU A 190 -6.91 -1.72 -11.69
CA LEU A 190 -6.86 -3.02 -12.35
C LEU A 190 -7.98 -3.21 -13.38
N ARG A 191 -9.16 -2.62 -13.16
CA ARG A 191 -10.30 -2.74 -14.09
C ARG A 191 -10.08 -1.99 -15.40
N VAL A 192 -9.37 -0.87 -15.36
CA VAL A 192 -9.06 -0.06 -16.56
C VAL A 192 -7.79 -0.58 -17.27
N SER A 193 -6.94 -1.30 -16.54
CA SER A 193 -5.70 -1.86 -17.05
C SER A 193 -5.94 -3.04 -18.00
N ARG A 194 -5.29 -3.03 -19.17
CA ARG A 194 -5.35 -4.14 -20.14
C ARG A 194 -4.39 -5.29 -19.78
N ALA A 195 -3.30 -4.96 -19.10
CA ALA A 195 -2.30 -5.90 -18.58
C ALA A 195 -1.87 -5.41 -17.19
N ARG A 196 -1.35 -6.31 -16.35
CA ARG A 196 -0.90 -5.94 -15.01
C ARG A 196 0.33 -5.03 -15.09
N PRO A 197 0.29 -3.78 -14.57
CA PRO A 197 1.48 -2.96 -14.44
C PRO A 197 2.48 -3.60 -13.47
N PRO A 198 3.78 -3.24 -13.55
CA PRO A 198 4.75 -3.56 -12.51
C PRO A 198 4.22 -3.20 -11.12
N LEU A 199 4.58 -3.96 -10.10
CA LEU A 199 4.02 -3.79 -8.74
C LEU A 199 4.26 -2.39 -8.16
N ASP A 200 5.44 -1.82 -8.37
CA ASP A 200 5.77 -0.46 -7.93
C ASP A 200 4.88 0.57 -8.62
N GLU A 201 4.69 0.45 -9.94
CA GLU A 201 3.82 1.33 -10.73
C GLU A 201 2.36 1.16 -10.34
N LEU A 202 1.89 -0.09 -10.19
CA LEU A 202 0.55 -0.40 -9.72
C LEU A 202 0.28 0.20 -8.34
N HIS A 203 1.27 0.15 -7.44
CA HIS A 203 1.17 0.78 -6.13
C HIS A 203 1.05 2.31 -6.26
N GLN A 204 1.94 2.95 -7.03
CA GLN A 204 1.87 4.41 -7.25
C GLN A 204 0.55 4.85 -7.88
N LEU A 205 0.07 4.13 -8.91
CA LEU A 205 -1.24 4.39 -9.53
C LEU A 205 -2.39 4.21 -8.54
N THR A 206 -2.31 3.20 -7.67
CA THR A 206 -3.31 2.95 -6.63
C THR A 206 -3.31 4.09 -5.61
N LEU A 207 -2.14 4.54 -5.15
CA LEU A 207 -2.02 5.67 -4.22
C LEU A 207 -2.58 6.96 -4.84
N HIS A 208 -2.24 7.21 -6.11
CA HIS A 208 -2.75 8.37 -6.85
C HIS A 208 -4.28 8.32 -6.99
N HIS A 209 -4.84 7.18 -7.40
CA HIS A 209 -6.28 7.00 -7.56
C HIS A 209 -7.04 7.07 -6.23
N ALA A 210 -6.42 6.62 -5.13
CA ALA A 210 -6.98 6.73 -3.80
C ALA A 210 -6.87 8.15 -3.21
N GLY A 211 -6.14 9.06 -3.86
CA GLY A 211 -5.87 10.40 -3.34
C GLY A 211 -4.95 10.41 -2.11
N PHE A 212 -4.14 9.37 -1.94
CA PHE A 212 -3.26 9.25 -0.77
C PHE A 212 -2.06 10.18 -0.92
N GLY A 213 -2.08 11.28 -0.17
CA GLY A 213 -0.96 12.23 -0.09
C GLY A 213 0.20 11.73 0.78
N PHE A 214 1.41 12.22 0.49
CA PHE A 214 2.55 12.03 1.40
C PHE A 214 2.29 12.82 2.70
N GLY A 215 2.39 12.14 3.85
CA GLY A 215 2.25 12.77 5.17
C GLY A 215 0.84 12.78 5.76
N ASP A 216 -0.07 11.94 5.26
CA ASP A 216 -1.34 11.65 5.96
C ASP A 216 -1.03 11.09 7.36
N ALA A 217 -1.20 11.92 8.39
CA ALA A 217 -0.90 11.51 9.77
C ALA A 217 -1.83 10.39 10.25
N GLU A 218 -2.93 10.14 9.54
CA GLU A 218 -3.85 9.03 9.78
C GLU A 218 -3.50 7.80 8.92
N ARG A 219 -2.41 7.80 8.15
CA ARG A 219 -2.06 6.68 7.28
C ARG A 219 -0.56 6.49 7.08
N MET A 220 -0.12 5.24 7.22
CA MET A 220 1.24 4.81 6.95
C MET A 220 1.24 3.97 5.68
N LEU A 221 1.98 4.42 4.66
CA LEU A 221 2.14 3.67 3.42
C LEU A 221 3.05 2.46 3.66
N LEU A 222 2.65 1.31 3.15
CA LEU A 222 3.44 0.09 3.16
C LEU A 222 4.06 -0.05 1.76
N ALA A 223 5.35 0.16 1.65
CA ALA A 223 6.09 -0.08 0.42
C ALA A 223 7.49 -0.57 0.77
N THR A 224 7.89 -1.70 0.18
CA THR A 224 9.24 -2.23 0.31
C THR A 224 10.04 -1.86 -0.93
N ALA A 225 11.23 -1.27 -0.77
CA ALA A 225 12.13 -1.03 -1.88
C ALA A 225 12.61 -2.38 -2.46
N SER A 226 11.90 -2.83 -3.51
CA SER A 226 12.16 -3.85 -4.54
C SER A 226 12.82 -5.20 -4.18
N SER A 227 12.26 -6.28 -4.74
CA SER A 227 12.89 -7.59 -4.94
C SER A 227 13.31 -7.73 -6.41
N PRO A 228 14.33 -8.51 -6.76
CA PRO A 228 15.07 -8.36 -8.01
C PRO A 228 14.21 -8.73 -9.21
N ALA A 229 14.36 -7.97 -10.29
CA ALA A 229 13.82 -8.30 -11.59
C ALA A 229 14.20 -9.74 -11.97
N ALA A 230 13.19 -10.58 -12.19
CA ALA A 230 13.38 -11.86 -12.89
C ALA A 230 13.94 -11.56 -14.29
N PRO A 231 14.96 -12.28 -14.77
CA PRO A 231 15.53 -12.05 -16.10
C PRO A 231 14.53 -12.51 -17.17
N GLY A 232 13.82 -11.54 -17.75
CA GLY A 232 13.08 -11.71 -18.99
C GLY A 232 14.03 -11.92 -20.16
N ALA A 233 13.69 -12.91 -20.98
CA ALA A 233 14.24 -13.22 -22.28
C ALA A 233 14.85 -12.03 -23.05
N GLY A 234 16.14 -12.15 -23.36
CA GLY A 234 16.89 -11.19 -24.17
C GLY A 234 18.39 -11.47 -24.21
N TYR A 235 18.81 -12.74 -24.32
CA TYR A 235 20.20 -13.06 -24.59
C TYR A 235 20.53 -12.69 -26.04
N VAL A 236 21.17 -11.54 -26.22
CA VAL A 236 21.94 -11.25 -27.43
C VAL A 236 23.37 -11.73 -27.15
N PRO A 237 23.93 -12.69 -27.90
CA PRO A 237 25.31 -13.12 -27.66
C PRO A 237 26.23 -11.96 -28.05
N VAL A 238 26.83 -11.30 -27.06
CA VAL A 238 28.04 -10.52 -27.30
C VAL A 238 29.14 -11.53 -27.57
N ALA A 239 29.60 -11.54 -28.83
CA ALA A 239 30.78 -12.27 -29.26
C ALA A 239 31.98 -11.91 -28.37
N GLY A 240 32.57 -12.91 -27.72
CA GLY A 240 33.74 -12.72 -26.87
C GLY A 240 34.97 -12.26 -27.68
N PRO A 241 35.78 -11.33 -27.18
CA PRO A 241 37.08 -11.05 -27.78
C PRO A 241 38.04 -12.20 -27.50
N GLY A 242 38.80 -12.54 -28.53
CA GLY A 242 39.61 -13.73 -28.63
C GLY A 242 40.76 -13.85 -27.62
N THR A 243 41.08 -15.11 -27.40
CA THR A 243 42.35 -15.73 -27.00
C THR A 243 43.61 -14.87 -27.04
N ALA A 244 44.39 -14.92 -25.95
CA ALA A 244 45.85 -14.91 -25.98
C ALA A 244 46.39 -15.98 -25.00
N PRO A 245 47.54 -16.62 -25.30
CA PRO A 245 47.89 -17.94 -24.77
C PRO A 245 48.79 -17.87 -23.51
N VAL A 246 48.67 -18.89 -22.65
CA VAL A 246 49.59 -19.14 -21.51
C VAL A 246 50.51 -20.31 -21.88
N PRO A 247 51.85 -20.22 -21.73
CA PRO A 247 52.75 -21.30 -22.12
C PRO A 247 52.96 -22.35 -21.01
N GLY A 248 52.69 -23.60 -21.35
CA GLY A 248 53.56 -24.78 -21.19
C GLY A 248 54.17 -25.13 -19.83
N ALA A 249 53.70 -26.24 -19.25
CA ALA A 249 54.56 -27.25 -18.62
C ALA A 249 53.88 -28.63 -18.70
N ALA A 250 54.64 -29.63 -19.13
CA ALA A 250 54.22 -30.99 -19.49
C ALA A 250 54.58 -32.00 -18.35
N PRO A 251 54.63 -33.35 -18.55
CA PRO A 251 53.65 -34.27 -17.97
C PRO A 251 54.21 -35.48 -17.14
N GLY A 252 53.36 -36.02 -16.24
CA GLY A 252 53.32 -37.43 -15.74
C GLY A 252 54.45 -37.93 -14.82
N PRO A 253 54.42 -39.18 -14.29
CA PRO A 253 53.34 -40.19 -14.29
C PRO A 253 53.13 -40.96 -12.93
N SER A 254 52.15 -41.88 -12.91
CA SER A 254 52.26 -43.26 -12.36
C SER A 254 51.50 -43.67 -11.07
N ALA A 255 50.61 -44.66 -11.28
CA ALA A 255 50.40 -45.92 -10.54
C ALA A 255 49.63 -45.98 -9.19
N ALA A 256 48.50 -46.71 -9.23
CA ALA A 256 47.89 -47.53 -8.15
C ALA A 256 48.69 -48.86 -7.95
N PRO A 257 48.41 -49.83 -7.03
CA PRO A 257 47.16 -50.21 -6.30
C PRO A 257 47.40 -50.73 -4.83
N PRO A 258 46.67 -51.71 -4.22
CA PRO A 258 45.26 -51.75 -3.73
C PRO A 258 45.05 -52.15 -2.23
N GLY A 259 43.83 -51.90 -1.71
CA GLY A 259 43.09 -52.67 -0.67
C GLY A 259 43.32 -52.31 0.82
N PRO A 260 42.44 -52.73 1.79
CA PRO A 260 41.23 -53.56 1.70
C PRO A 260 39.95 -52.92 2.33
N ALA A 261 38.79 -53.52 2.05
CA ALA A 261 37.49 -53.21 2.66
C ALA A 261 37.38 -53.63 4.14
N PRO A 262 36.38 -53.11 4.87
CA PRO A 262 35.62 -53.99 5.76
C PRO A 262 34.09 -53.86 5.64
N ALA A 263 33.49 -55.04 5.53
CA ALA A 263 32.31 -55.54 6.24
C ALA A 263 31.00 -54.72 6.25
N THR A 264 30.13 -55.13 5.33
CA THR A 264 28.68 -55.16 5.48
C THR A 264 28.29 -55.90 6.78
N VAL A 265 27.57 -55.22 7.69
CA VAL A 265 26.82 -55.89 8.76
C VAL A 265 25.34 -55.76 8.45
N THR A 266 24.74 -56.91 8.17
CA THR A 266 23.29 -57.13 8.06
C THR A 266 22.74 -57.43 9.47
N PRO A 267 21.74 -56.69 9.96
CA PRO A 267 20.80 -57.23 10.94
C PRO A 267 19.56 -57.78 10.23
N LEU A 268 19.27 -59.05 10.52
CA LEU A 268 18.16 -59.85 10.05
C LEU A 268 16.89 -59.56 10.88
N LEU A 269 15.83 -59.05 10.21
CA LEU A 269 14.36 -59.20 10.42
C LEU A 269 13.70 -58.95 11.82
N PRO A 270 12.44 -58.46 11.89
CA PRO A 270 11.28 -59.05 11.21
C PRO A 270 10.32 -58.08 10.48
N ALA A 271 9.59 -58.66 9.52
CA ALA A 271 8.59 -58.01 8.68
C ALA A 271 7.36 -57.52 9.47
N PRO A 272 6.83 -56.32 9.17
CA PRO A 272 5.44 -55.98 9.35
C PRO A 272 4.68 -56.11 8.01
N GLY A 273 3.49 -56.70 8.09
CA GLY A 273 2.62 -56.96 6.95
C GLY A 273 2.19 -55.70 6.18
N ALA A 274 1.74 -55.96 4.96
CA ALA A 274 1.23 -54.98 4.01
C ALA A 274 0.17 -54.02 4.61
N PRO A 275 0.08 -52.78 4.08
CA PRO A 275 -0.82 -51.76 4.60
C PRO A 275 -2.28 -52.07 4.29
N THR A 276 -3.09 -52.24 5.34
CA THR A 276 -4.55 -52.27 5.25
C THR A 276 -5.07 -50.85 5.08
N VAL A 277 -5.70 -50.61 3.94
CA VAL A 277 -6.46 -49.40 3.59
C VAL A 277 -7.62 -49.20 4.58
N PRO A 278 -7.80 -48.03 5.22
CA PRO A 278 -9.04 -47.74 5.93
C PRO A 278 -10.18 -47.45 4.92
N PRO A 279 -11.36 -48.07 5.07
CA PRO A 279 -12.49 -47.82 4.18
C PRO A 279 -13.10 -46.43 4.35
N ARG A 280 -13.51 -45.84 3.23
CA ARG A 280 -14.39 -44.66 3.15
C ARG A 280 -15.66 -44.87 3.98
N PRO A 281 -16.18 -43.86 4.69
CA PRO A 281 -17.58 -43.89 5.15
C PRO A 281 -18.51 -43.72 3.94
N SER A 282 -19.27 -44.76 3.67
CA SER A 282 -20.34 -44.84 2.68
C SER A 282 -21.56 -44.03 3.12
N SER A 283 -22.14 -43.29 2.17
CA SER A 283 -23.46 -42.66 2.29
C SER A 283 -24.55 -43.67 2.69
N PRO A 284 -25.53 -43.31 3.54
CA PRO A 284 -26.71 -44.14 3.78
C PRO A 284 -27.77 -44.00 2.66
N PRO A 285 -28.52 -45.08 2.33
CA PRO A 285 -29.53 -45.15 1.26
C PRO A 285 -30.92 -44.61 1.66
N PRO A 286 -31.87 -44.44 0.70
CA PRO A 286 -33.13 -43.73 0.90
C PRO A 286 -34.34 -44.65 1.19
N GLY A 287 -35.35 -44.09 1.90
CA GLY A 287 -36.76 -44.48 1.81
C GLY A 287 -37.55 -44.39 3.13
N PRO A 288 -38.90 -44.46 3.13
CA PRO A 288 -39.86 -44.20 2.06
C PRO A 288 -40.92 -43.13 2.42
N ARG A 289 -41.70 -42.76 1.40
CA ARG A 289 -42.77 -41.74 1.32
C ARG A 289 -44.08 -42.22 1.95
N ALA A 290 -44.75 -41.37 2.74
CA ALA A 290 -46.19 -41.43 2.99
C ALA A 290 -46.75 -40.03 3.27
N ALA A 291 -47.91 -39.73 2.66
CA ALA A 291 -48.63 -38.45 2.68
C ALA A 291 -49.89 -38.56 3.59
N PRO A 292 -50.82 -37.59 3.60
CA PRO A 292 -51.21 -36.78 4.76
C PRO A 292 -52.55 -37.19 5.39
N PRO A 293 -53.06 -36.41 6.38
CA PRO A 293 -54.49 -36.14 6.41
C PRO A 293 -54.83 -34.66 6.33
N ALA A 294 -55.99 -34.42 5.72
CA ALA A 294 -56.63 -33.15 5.46
C ALA A 294 -57.28 -32.54 6.72
N GLY A 295 -57.40 -31.21 6.73
CA GLY A 295 -58.11 -30.44 7.75
C GLY A 295 -58.35 -28.99 7.31
N GLN A 296 -59.28 -28.83 6.38
CA GLN A 296 -60.16 -27.70 6.05
C GLN A 296 -59.80 -26.23 6.43
N ALA A 297 -59.96 -25.37 5.43
CA ALA A 297 -60.00 -23.91 5.52
C ALA A 297 -61.34 -23.37 6.08
N ALA A 298 -61.31 -22.19 6.72
CA ALA A 298 -62.08 -20.98 6.37
C ALA A 298 -62.19 -19.97 7.54
N GLY A 299 -62.00 -18.67 7.25
CA GLY A 299 -62.63 -17.55 7.96
C GLY A 299 -61.71 -16.56 8.70
N GLY A 300 -61.49 -15.36 8.13
CA GLY A 300 -61.02 -14.16 8.86
C GLY A 300 -62.17 -13.47 9.64
N PRO A 301 -62.15 -12.16 9.97
CA PRO A 301 -61.10 -11.14 9.86
C PRO A 301 -60.89 -10.26 11.14
N ARG A 302 -59.95 -9.31 11.02
CA ARG A 302 -59.59 -8.14 11.86
C ARG A 302 -60.68 -7.57 12.82
N ALA A 303 -60.24 -7.18 14.02
CA ALA A 303 -60.89 -6.16 14.85
C ALA A 303 -59.87 -5.19 15.51
N ARG A 304 -60.20 -3.90 15.43
CA ARG A 304 -59.57 -2.70 16.05
C ARG A 304 -59.59 -2.75 17.59
N PRO A 305 -58.69 -2.02 18.29
CA PRO A 305 -58.92 -1.59 19.66
C PRO A 305 -59.56 -0.17 19.75
N PRO A 306 -60.24 0.15 20.87
CA PRO A 306 -61.20 1.26 20.97
C PRO A 306 -60.63 2.56 21.59
N VAL A 307 -61.34 3.65 21.32
CA VAL A 307 -61.20 4.98 21.97
C VAL A 307 -62.03 5.01 23.26
N PRO A 308 -61.64 5.82 24.26
CA PRO A 308 -62.65 6.58 24.99
C PRO A 308 -62.29 8.07 25.13
N ALA A 309 -63.32 8.92 25.07
CA ALA A 309 -63.30 10.33 25.40
C ALA A 309 -63.92 10.55 26.79
N ASP A 310 -63.32 11.43 27.59
CA ASP A 310 -63.92 12.63 28.21
C ASP A 310 -63.16 13.06 29.48
N GLY A 311 -62.91 14.37 29.60
CA GLY A 311 -62.44 15.01 30.83
C GLY A 311 -61.68 16.35 30.64
N LYS A 312 -62.35 17.47 30.88
CA LYS A 312 -61.80 18.80 31.26
C LYS A 312 -62.31 19.10 32.70
N PRO A 313 -61.71 19.96 33.57
CA PRO A 313 -61.35 21.37 33.29
C PRO A 313 -60.11 21.96 34.07
N ALA A 314 -59.78 23.25 33.74
CA ALA A 314 -59.12 24.31 34.55
C ALA A 314 -57.68 24.08 35.12
N ASP A 315 -56.77 25.04 35.31
CA ASP A 315 -56.70 26.50 35.23
C ASP A 315 -55.22 26.94 35.21
N GLY A 316 -54.95 28.13 34.66
CA GLY A 316 -53.90 29.07 35.14
C GLY A 316 -52.44 28.86 34.74
N GLN A 317 -51.90 29.73 33.87
CA GLN A 317 -50.63 30.42 34.16
C GLN A 317 -50.46 31.69 33.29
N PRO A 318 -50.09 32.86 33.86
CA PRO A 318 -49.88 34.11 33.15
C PRO A 318 -48.49 34.24 32.50
N ALA A 319 -48.37 35.28 31.67
CA ALA A 319 -47.27 35.62 30.78
C ALA A 319 -46.03 36.30 31.43
N ALA A 320 -44.95 36.29 30.60
CA ALA A 320 -43.77 37.17 30.52
C ALA A 320 -42.47 36.69 31.22
N PRO A 321 -41.25 37.13 30.80
CA PRO A 321 -40.87 37.96 29.64
C PRO A 321 -39.76 37.37 28.73
N ALA A 322 -39.55 38.04 27.59
CA ALA A 322 -38.57 37.76 26.56
C ALA A 322 -37.11 38.09 26.94
N ARG A 323 -36.16 37.31 26.39
CA ARG A 323 -34.75 37.67 26.15
C ARG A 323 -34.08 36.62 25.24
N PRO A 324 -32.93 36.90 24.59
CA PRO A 324 -32.82 37.62 23.33
C PRO A 324 -32.24 36.76 22.18
N ALA A 325 -32.34 37.34 20.98
CA ALA A 325 -31.70 37.08 19.69
C ALA A 325 -30.66 35.93 19.57
N ALA A 326 -30.92 35.13 18.54
CA ALA A 326 -30.07 34.10 17.96
C ALA A 326 -28.64 34.59 17.63
N ALA A 327 -27.66 33.72 17.94
CA ALA A 327 -26.34 33.68 17.32
C ALA A 327 -26.24 32.38 16.48
N PRO A 328 -25.45 32.37 15.38
CA PRO A 328 -25.70 31.55 14.21
C PRO A 328 -25.19 30.11 14.33
N ALA A 329 -25.84 29.22 13.58
CA ALA A 329 -25.45 27.84 13.35
C ALA A 329 -24.02 27.71 12.77
N PRO A 330 -23.26 26.65 13.09
CA PRO A 330 -22.03 26.33 12.38
C PRO A 330 -22.38 25.89 10.93
N ALA A 331 -21.80 26.60 9.97
CA ALA A 331 -21.91 26.36 8.53
C ALA A 331 -21.31 24.99 8.12
N PRO A 332 -21.76 24.42 6.98
CA PRO A 332 -21.51 23.05 6.57
C PRO A 332 -20.10 22.82 6.02
N ALA A 333 -19.69 21.54 6.12
CA ALA A 333 -18.44 20.97 5.65
C ALA A 333 -18.14 21.35 4.18
N GLY A 334 -16.89 21.78 3.96
CA GLY A 334 -16.36 22.14 2.64
C GLY A 334 -16.32 20.94 1.71
N THR A 335 -16.95 21.14 0.56
CA THR A 335 -16.85 20.37 -0.68
C THR A 335 -15.39 20.23 -1.11
N GLU A 336 -14.89 19.00 -1.20
CA GLU A 336 -13.57 18.68 -1.75
C GLU A 336 -13.69 18.56 -3.28
N ALA A 337 -13.16 19.55 -3.99
CA ALA A 337 -13.05 19.58 -5.45
C ALA A 337 -11.73 18.90 -5.91
N PRO A 338 -11.67 18.34 -7.13
CA PRO A 338 -10.69 17.34 -7.57
C PRO A 338 -9.33 17.93 -7.97
N LEU A 339 -8.24 17.18 -7.74
CA LEU A 339 -6.91 17.53 -8.26
C LEU A 339 -6.75 17.09 -9.74
N PRO A 340 -6.22 17.96 -10.63
CA PRO A 340 -5.97 17.63 -12.05
C PRO A 340 -4.75 16.74 -12.30
N ASP A 341 -4.71 16.17 -13.51
CA ASP A 341 -3.63 15.34 -14.09
C ASP A 341 -2.24 15.99 -14.03
N MET A 342 -1.27 15.33 -13.39
CA MET A 342 0.16 15.52 -13.63
C MET A 342 0.56 14.74 -14.89
N ASP A 343 -0.04 15.06 -16.03
CA ASP A 343 0.39 14.54 -17.32
C ASP A 343 1.65 15.31 -17.76
N THR A 344 2.78 15.04 -17.11
CA THR A 344 4.08 15.58 -17.51
C THR A 344 4.89 14.49 -18.20
N LYS A 345 4.73 14.42 -19.52
CA LYS A 345 5.59 13.70 -20.48
C LYS A 345 7.04 13.72 -20.00
N VAL A 346 7.58 12.54 -19.67
CA VAL A 346 9.00 12.31 -19.35
C VAL A 346 9.87 12.97 -20.43
N PRO A 347 10.74 13.95 -20.10
CA PRO A 347 11.63 14.56 -21.08
C PRO A 347 12.61 13.52 -21.64
N ALA A 348 12.88 13.64 -22.94
CA ALA A 348 13.30 12.54 -23.79
C ALA A 348 14.79 12.12 -23.74
N ASP A 349 15.58 12.47 -22.71
CA ASP A 349 17.03 12.17 -22.74
C ASP A 349 17.72 11.98 -21.37
N VAL A 350 17.00 11.59 -20.32
CA VAL A 350 17.65 11.14 -19.06
C VAL A 350 17.91 9.63 -19.15
N PRO A 351 19.18 9.17 -19.07
CA PRO A 351 19.49 7.75 -19.04
C PRO A 351 18.74 7.03 -17.92
N ALA A 352 18.15 5.87 -18.23
CA ALA A 352 17.44 5.06 -17.24
C ALA A 352 18.34 4.79 -16.03
N GLY A 353 17.86 5.13 -14.83
CA GLY A 353 18.57 4.88 -13.57
C GLY A 353 19.27 6.09 -12.93
N VAL A 354 19.29 7.26 -13.56
CA VAL A 354 19.86 8.47 -12.93
C VAL A 354 19.12 8.86 -11.64
N HIS A 355 17.78 8.90 -11.68
CA HIS A 355 16.97 9.17 -10.49
C HIS A 355 17.23 8.12 -9.39
N GLU A 356 17.32 6.85 -9.77
CA GLU A 356 17.62 5.75 -8.86
C GLU A 356 18.99 5.92 -8.19
N ALA A 357 20.03 6.27 -8.95
CA ALA A 357 21.36 6.51 -8.39
C ALA A 357 21.38 7.69 -7.41
N ILE A 358 20.67 8.78 -7.73
CA ILE A 358 20.54 9.96 -6.87
C ILE A 358 19.79 9.62 -5.57
N TYR A 359 18.64 8.95 -5.67
CA TYR A 359 17.85 8.60 -4.49
C TYR A 359 18.53 7.52 -3.65
N ARG A 360 19.24 6.57 -4.25
CA ARG A 360 20.08 5.60 -3.53
C ARG A 360 21.16 6.30 -2.72
N ALA A 361 21.90 7.24 -3.32
CA ALA A 361 22.89 8.04 -2.59
C ALA A 361 22.24 8.82 -1.43
N ALA A 362 21.04 9.36 -1.63
CA ALA A 362 20.29 10.05 -0.58
C ALA A 362 19.84 9.12 0.57
N LEU A 363 19.39 7.90 0.25
CA LEU A 363 18.96 6.90 1.24
C LEU A 363 20.15 6.35 2.05
N GLU A 364 21.32 6.26 1.44
CA GLU A 364 22.58 5.87 2.10
C GLU A 364 23.18 7.01 2.96
N GLY A 365 22.46 8.14 3.12
CA GLY A 365 22.93 9.29 3.90
C GLY A 365 23.99 10.14 3.17
N ARG A 366 24.33 9.81 1.92
CA ARG A 366 25.27 10.57 1.06
C ARG A 366 24.56 11.77 0.42
N HIS A 367 23.91 12.58 1.24
CA HIS A 367 23.08 13.70 0.79
C HIS A 367 23.85 14.73 -0.05
N GLY A 368 25.13 14.99 0.29
CA GLY A 368 25.97 15.90 -0.48
C GLY A 368 26.23 15.40 -1.91
N GLU A 369 26.51 14.11 -2.07
CA GLU A 369 26.72 13.47 -3.37
C GLU A 369 25.45 13.48 -4.22
N ALA A 370 24.31 13.09 -3.61
CA ALA A 370 23.01 13.15 -4.27
C ALA A 370 22.68 14.57 -4.74
N ALA A 371 22.95 15.58 -3.93
CA ALA A 371 22.74 16.98 -4.27
C ALA A 371 23.64 17.45 -5.42
N THR A 372 24.92 17.03 -5.45
CA THR A 372 25.85 17.33 -6.55
C THR A 372 25.39 16.68 -7.85
N MET A 373 25.00 15.41 -7.82
CA MET A 373 24.47 14.70 -8.98
C MET A 373 23.23 15.42 -9.54
N ALA A 374 22.25 15.74 -8.68
CA ALA A 374 21.04 16.45 -9.11
C ALA A 374 21.33 17.86 -9.67
N ALA A 375 22.29 18.59 -9.09
CA ALA A 375 22.71 19.90 -9.61
C ALA A 375 23.41 19.82 -10.97
N GLN A 376 24.16 18.74 -11.23
CA GLN A 376 24.76 18.51 -12.55
C GLN A 376 23.69 18.28 -13.62
N TRP A 377 22.64 17.53 -13.29
CA TRP A 377 21.52 17.29 -14.20
C TRP A 377 20.65 18.53 -14.42
N GLU A 378 20.42 19.34 -13.39
CA GLU A 378 19.83 20.67 -13.55
C GLU A 378 20.65 21.52 -14.52
N THR A 379 21.97 21.58 -14.34
CA THR A 379 22.88 22.34 -15.22
C THR A 379 22.86 21.81 -16.66
N ALA A 380 22.69 20.50 -16.84
CA ALA A 380 22.53 19.90 -18.16
C ALA A 380 21.18 20.30 -18.80
N ALA A 381 20.08 20.19 -18.06
CA ALA A 381 18.74 20.57 -18.51
C ALA A 381 18.64 22.07 -18.81
N LEU A 382 19.27 22.93 -18.00
CA LEU A 382 19.34 24.37 -18.25
C LEU A 382 20.06 24.69 -19.57
N ARG A 383 21.13 23.95 -19.89
CA ARG A 383 21.90 24.14 -21.13
C ARG A 383 21.16 23.59 -22.35
N ALA A 384 20.47 22.47 -22.22
CA ALA A 384 19.77 21.82 -23.32
C ALA A 384 18.41 22.47 -23.63
N SER A 385 17.63 22.72 -22.59
CA SER A 385 16.20 23.04 -22.69
C SER A 385 15.86 24.45 -22.18
N GLY A 386 16.79 25.12 -21.50
CA GLY A 386 16.63 26.48 -20.99
C GLY A 386 16.01 26.57 -19.59
N PRO A 387 16.05 27.78 -18.97
CA PRO A 387 15.69 27.99 -17.56
C PRO A 387 14.21 27.78 -17.22
N HIS A 388 13.31 27.94 -18.19
CA HIS A 388 11.88 27.75 -18.01
C HIS A 388 11.39 26.43 -18.63
N SER A 389 12.27 25.45 -18.82
CA SER A 389 11.86 24.12 -19.33
C SER A 389 11.22 23.27 -18.22
N SER A 390 10.34 22.35 -18.59
CA SER A 390 9.79 21.36 -17.64
C SER A 390 10.89 20.50 -17.03
N GLU A 391 11.94 20.22 -17.80
CA GLU A 391 13.09 19.44 -17.37
C GLU A 391 13.93 20.19 -16.32
N ALA A 392 14.22 21.48 -16.53
CA ALA A 392 14.93 22.29 -15.54
C ALA A 392 14.12 22.42 -14.24
N VAL A 393 12.81 22.63 -14.33
CA VAL A 393 11.91 22.69 -13.15
C VAL A 393 11.92 21.36 -12.41
N HIS A 394 11.81 20.23 -13.11
CA HIS A 394 11.85 18.89 -12.51
C HIS A 394 13.13 18.67 -11.70
N TRP A 395 14.30 19.08 -12.22
CA TRP A 395 15.56 18.95 -11.46
C TRP A 395 15.65 19.89 -10.25
N VAL A 396 15.03 21.07 -10.30
CA VAL A 396 14.88 21.95 -9.12
C VAL A 396 14.03 21.26 -8.05
N GLU A 397 12.94 20.60 -8.43
CA GLU A 397 12.04 19.86 -7.53
C GLU A 397 12.77 18.67 -6.88
N VAL A 398 13.52 17.89 -7.65
CA VAL A 398 14.36 16.80 -7.13
C VAL A 398 15.39 17.33 -6.12
N ARG A 399 16.04 18.47 -6.39
CA ARG A 399 16.98 19.09 -5.45
C ARG A 399 16.30 19.57 -4.18
N ALA A 400 15.07 20.08 -4.28
CA ALA A 400 14.28 20.51 -3.14
C ALA A 400 13.94 19.32 -2.21
N ASP A 401 13.55 18.19 -2.78
CA ASP A 401 13.30 16.94 -2.04
C ASP A 401 14.57 16.42 -1.36
N LEU A 402 15.72 16.47 -2.04
CA LEU A 402 17.00 16.05 -1.46
C LEU A 402 17.43 16.95 -0.30
N ALA A 403 17.26 18.27 -0.43
CA ALA A 403 17.54 19.21 0.65
C ALA A 403 16.65 18.96 1.88
N HIS A 404 15.36 18.70 1.66
CA HIS A 404 14.43 18.36 2.74
C HIS A 404 14.86 17.08 3.47
N ARG A 405 15.22 16.02 2.72
CA ARG A 405 15.72 14.75 3.30
C ARG A 405 17.04 14.91 4.04
N ALA A 406 17.88 15.86 3.65
CA ALA A 406 19.11 16.19 4.35
C ALA A 406 18.88 17.01 5.63
N GLY A 407 17.63 17.37 5.96
CA GLY A 407 17.28 18.20 7.10
C GLY A 407 17.48 19.71 6.87
N ASP A 408 17.80 20.13 5.65
CA ASP A 408 17.97 21.56 5.30
C ASP A 408 16.64 22.15 4.82
N ALA A 409 15.76 22.42 5.78
CA ALA A 409 14.42 22.96 5.53
C ALA A 409 14.43 24.32 4.82
N GLY A 410 15.42 25.17 5.11
CA GLY A 410 15.54 26.50 4.50
C GLY A 410 15.89 26.42 3.02
N ARG A 411 16.87 25.57 2.68
CA ARG A 411 17.24 25.30 1.28
C ARG A 411 16.11 24.61 0.52
N ALA A 412 15.44 23.65 1.14
CA ALA A 412 14.28 22.98 0.55
C ALA A 412 13.15 23.99 0.23
N CYS A 413 12.81 24.85 1.19
CA CYS A 413 11.79 25.89 1.01
C CYS A 413 12.16 26.82 -0.16
N THR A 414 13.41 27.29 -0.22
CA THR A 414 13.91 28.15 -1.31
C THR A 414 13.72 27.50 -2.69
N LEU A 415 14.09 26.22 -2.83
CA LEU A 415 13.99 25.50 -4.10
C LEU A 415 12.52 25.24 -4.50
N TRP A 416 11.63 24.97 -3.54
CA TRP A 416 10.19 24.85 -3.81
C TRP A 416 9.56 26.17 -4.25
N LEU A 417 9.93 27.29 -3.62
CA LEU A 417 9.50 28.63 -4.04
C LEU A 417 9.99 28.95 -5.47
N GLN A 418 11.24 28.58 -5.80
CA GLN A 418 11.79 28.72 -7.15
C GLN A 418 11.00 27.88 -8.16
N ALA A 419 10.73 26.60 -7.88
CA ALA A 419 9.97 25.73 -8.77
C ALA A 419 8.56 26.28 -9.05
N ALA A 420 7.84 26.72 -8.02
CA ALA A 420 6.53 27.34 -8.15
C ALA A 420 6.58 28.62 -9.00
N SER A 421 7.60 29.47 -8.76
CA SER A 421 7.77 30.73 -9.49
C SER A 421 8.04 30.51 -10.98
N VAL A 422 8.93 29.57 -11.32
CA VAL A 422 9.24 29.22 -12.72
C VAL A 422 8.01 28.65 -13.43
N ARG A 423 7.20 27.84 -12.74
CA ARG A 423 5.94 27.31 -13.27
C ARG A 423 4.93 28.42 -13.60
N LEU A 424 4.76 29.39 -12.70
CA LEU A 424 3.92 30.56 -12.95
C LEU A 424 4.44 31.43 -14.11
N GLN A 425 5.76 31.65 -14.20
CA GLN A 425 6.38 32.41 -15.29
C GLN A 425 6.20 31.76 -16.67
N ARG A 426 6.04 30.42 -16.72
CA ARG A 426 5.68 29.70 -17.94
C ARG A 426 4.22 29.87 -18.35
N GLY A 427 3.42 30.60 -17.58
CA GLY A 427 2.00 30.78 -17.81
C GLY A 427 1.17 29.56 -17.41
N GLN A 428 1.69 28.66 -16.57
CA GLN A 428 0.83 27.66 -15.93
C GLN A 428 -0.20 28.40 -15.08
N ALA A 429 -1.45 27.93 -15.14
CA ALA A 429 -2.52 28.56 -14.40
C ALA A 429 -2.21 28.49 -12.89
N THR A 430 -2.62 29.51 -12.14
CA THR A 430 -2.41 29.58 -10.69
C THR A 430 -3.13 28.46 -9.95
N ASP A 431 -4.10 27.81 -10.61
CA ASP A 431 -4.84 26.65 -10.14
C ASP A 431 -4.29 25.29 -10.60
N ALA A 432 -3.17 25.27 -11.32
CA ALA A 432 -2.55 24.03 -11.75
C ALA A 432 -2.03 23.21 -10.54
N PRO A 433 -2.25 21.89 -10.51
CA PRO A 433 -1.84 21.03 -9.41
C PRO A 433 -0.32 21.03 -9.19
N GLU A 434 0.46 21.20 -10.26
CA GLU A 434 1.91 21.33 -10.20
C GLU A 434 2.33 22.57 -9.38
N VAL A 435 1.65 23.69 -9.62
CA VAL A 435 1.91 24.97 -8.95
C VAL A 435 1.49 24.85 -7.48
N PHE A 436 0.29 24.34 -7.22
CA PHE A 436 -0.19 24.13 -5.84
C PHE A 436 0.70 23.15 -5.06
N GLY A 437 1.11 22.05 -5.67
CA GLY A 437 1.98 21.06 -5.05
C GLY A 437 3.34 21.66 -4.65
N ALA A 438 3.92 22.50 -5.50
CA ALA A 438 5.16 23.20 -5.19
C ALA A 438 4.98 24.21 -4.05
N VAL A 439 3.91 25.01 -4.06
CA VAL A 439 3.64 26.02 -3.01
C VAL A 439 3.27 25.34 -1.67
N ASP A 440 2.58 24.20 -1.68
CA ASP A 440 2.30 23.40 -0.48
C ASP A 440 3.59 22.84 0.15
N ARG A 441 4.50 22.32 -0.66
CA ARG A 441 5.80 21.82 -0.18
C ARG A 441 6.68 22.95 0.34
N ALA A 442 6.67 24.11 -0.31
CA ALA A 442 7.35 25.30 0.18
C ALA A 442 6.82 25.72 1.56
N HIS A 443 5.50 25.74 1.74
CA HIS A 443 4.84 26.05 3.02
C HIS A 443 5.22 25.05 4.11
N HIS A 444 5.20 23.75 3.78
CA HIS A 444 5.59 22.71 4.71
C HIS A 444 7.06 22.83 5.15
N CYS A 445 7.98 23.07 4.21
CA CYS A 445 9.40 23.25 4.52
C CYS A 445 9.61 24.53 5.34
N TRP A 446 8.90 25.61 5.03
CA TRP A 446 8.97 26.87 5.76
C TRP A 446 8.64 26.70 7.24
N HIS A 447 7.64 25.88 7.59
CA HIS A 447 7.30 25.54 8.98
C HIS A 447 8.41 24.86 9.76
N GLN A 448 9.31 24.18 9.07
CA GLN A 448 10.46 23.50 9.67
C GLN A 448 11.71 24.40 9.78
N VAL A 449 11.70 25.59 9.16
CA VAL A 449 12.77 26.57 9.31
C VAL A 449 12.71 27.14 10.73
N THR A 450 13.74 26.84 11.52
CA THR A 450 13.83 27.24 12.94
C THR A 450 14.49 28.61 13.11
N ASP A 451 15.42 28.99 12.21
CA ASP A 451 16.09 30.28 12.25
C ASP A 451 15.16 31.42 11.82
N PRO A 452 14.80 32.37 12.70
CA PRO A 452 13.91 33.49 12.35
C PRO A 452 14.47 34.38 11.24
N ALA A 453 15.79 34.57 11.17
CA ALA A 453 16.43 35.39 10.16
C ALA A 453 16.30 34.80 8.76
N GLN A 454 16.22 33.47 8.66
CA GLN A 454 15.95 32.73 7.42
C GLN A 454 14.45 32.57 7.17
N ALA A 455 13.65 32.31 8.21
CA ALA A 455 12.22 32.08 8.10
C ALA A 455 11.49 33.34 7.63
N TYR A 456 11.84 34.53 8.12
CA TYR A 456 11.13 35.76 7.74
C TYR A 456 11.17 36.06 6.22
N PRO A 457 12.34 36.17 5.55
CA PRO A 457 12.39 36.47 4.12
C PRO A 457 11.75 35.38 3.25
N LEU A 458 11.86 34.10 3.64
CA LEU A 458 11.18 33.00 2.95
C LEU A 458 9.67 33.04 3.12
N GLY A 459 9.20 33.45 4.30
CA GLY A 459 7.78 33.59 4.60
C GLY A 459 7.14 34.72 3.79
N VAL A 460 7.84 35.83 3.58
CA VAL A 460 7.36 36.93 2.73
C VAL A 460 7.14 36.45 1.29
N GLN A 461 8.12 35.76 0.71
CA GLN A 461 8.00 35.19 -0.64
C GLN A 461 6.89 34.14 -0.73
N LEU A 462 6.76 33.30 0.30
CA LEU A 462 5.68 32.31 0.38
C LEU A 462 4.30 32.98 0.43
N ALA A 463 4.15 34.08 1.19
CA ALA A 463 2.90 34.81 1.29
C ALA A 463 2.45 35.35 -0.08
N GLU A 464 3.37 35.94 -0.85
CA GLU A 464 3.10 36.43 -2.21
C GLU A 464 2.62 35.29 -3.13
N LEU A 465 3.32 34.16 -3.15
CA LEU A 465 2.93 33.01 -3.96
C LEU A 465 1.60 32.40 -3.49
N ARG A 466 1.30 32.42 -2.19
CA ARG A 466 0.05 31.89 -1.65
C ARG A 466 -1.14 32.80 -1.90
N GLU A 467 -0.94 34.10 -2.06
CA GLU A 467 -1.99 35.02 -2.50
C GLU A 467 -2.32 34.82 -3.99
N LEU A 468 -1.32 34.50 -4.81
CA LEU A 468 -1.49 34.17 -6.22
C LEU A 468 -2.11 32.77 -6.44
N ALA A 469 -1.70 31.80 -5.62
CA ALA A 469 -2.15 30.41 -5.65
C ALA A 469 -2.67 29.98 -4.26
N PRO A 470 -3.91 30.36 -3.89
CA PRO A 470 -4.45 30.12 -2.54
C PRO A 470 -4.60 28.64 -2.17
N GLY A 471 -4.70 27.77 -3.18
CA GLY A 471 -4.88 26.33 -2.98
C GLY A 471 -6.30 25.97 -2.55
N HIS A 472 -6.55 24.66 -2.45
CA HIS A 472 -7.86 24.11 -2.12
C HIS A 472 -8.19 24.18 -0.61
N ARG A 473 -7.22 24.57 0.24
CA ARG A 473 -7.42 24.66 1.69
C ARG A 473 -7.70 26.11 2.13
N PRO A 474 -8.91 26.42 2.63
CA PRO A 474 -9.21 27.73 3.20
C PRO A 474 -8.45 27.89 4.52
N GLY A 475 -7.37 28.67 4.52
CA GLY A 475 -6.61 29.01 5.73
C GLY A 475 -5.09 29.06 5.57
N ALA A 476 -4.53 28.58 4.46
CA ALA A 476 -3.07 28.56 4.28
C ALA A 476 -2.45 29.97 4.26
N VAL A 477 -3.10 30.95 3.60
CA VAL A 477 -2.66 32.35 3.61
C VAL A 477 -2.72 32.95 5.03
N ARG A 478 -3.77 32.62 5.79
CA ARG A 478 -3.93 33.08 7.18
C ARG A 478 -2.82 32.52 8.07
N ASP A 479 -2.52 31.24 7.95
CA ASP A 479 -1.45 30.57 8.68
C ASP A 479 -0.06 31.19 8.41
N VAL A 480 0.26 31.48 7.15
CA VAL A 480 1.51 32.17 6.78
C VAL A 480 1.57 33.57 7.40
N ARG A 481 0.47 34.34 7.34
CA ARG A 481 0.39 35.68 7.94
C ARG A 481 0.52 35.65 9.47
N GLU A 482 -0.15 34.71 10.14
CA GLU A 482 -0.08 34.54 11.59
C GLU A 482 1.34 34.21 12.06
N ARG A 483 2.03 33.32 11.34
CA ARG A 483 3.42 32.98 11.67
C ARG A 483 4.42 34.07 11.28
N LEU A 484 4.21 34.81 10.20
CA LEU A 484 5.02 35.99 9.90
C LEU A 484 4.87 37.05 11.00
N ALA A 485 3.66 37.28 11.50
CA ALA A 485 3.41 38.18 12.61
C ALA A 485 4.15 37.73 13.89
N SER A 486 4.13 36.42 14.20
CA SER A 486 4.85 35.89 15.37
C SER A 486 6.38 35.94 15.21
N LEU A 487 6.92 35.85 14.00
CA LEU A 487 8.35 36.03 13.72
C LEU A 487 8.81 37.48 13.85
N THR A 488 7.90 38.45 13.64
CA THR A 488 8.19 39.89 13.83
C THR A 488 7.93 40.40 15.23
N ALA A 489 7.11 39.70 16.01
CA ALA A 489 6.89 40.01 17.42
C ALA A 489 8.19 39.74 18.18
N ALA A 490 8.86 40.79 18.65
CA ALA A 490 10.13 40.68 19.35
C ALA A 490 10.03 39.71 20.55
N PRO A 491 11.10 38.98 20.92
CA PRO A 491 11.10 38.03 22.05
C PRO A 491 11.02 38.70 23.45
N GLY A 492 10.41 39.88 23.57
CA GLY A 492 10.33 40.67 24.80
C GLY A 492 8.93 40.84 25.42
N GLU A 493 7.84 40.43 24.75
CA GLU A 493 6.48 40.78 25.20
C GLU A 493 5.67 39.60 25.77
N GLN A 494 6.22 38.38 25.76
CA GLN A 494 5.57 37.20 26.35
C GLN A 494 5.80 37.06 27.87
N ALA A 495 6.59 37.93 28.50
CA ALA A 495 6.85 37.90 29.95
C ALA A 495 5.91 38.80 30.79
N ALA A 496 4.97 39.53 30.18
CA ALA A 496 4.13 40.53 30.89
C ALA A 496 2.66 40.12 31.09
N ALA A 497 2.30 38.86 30.89
CA ALA A 497 0.92 38.37 31.10
C ALA A 497 0.87 37.03 31.85
N GLY A 498 1.74 36.85 32.85
CA GLY A 498 1.68 35.77 33.83
C GLY A 498 0.87 36.16 35.06
#